data_AF-A0A318XJ70-F1
#
_entry.id   AF-A0A318XJ70-F1
#
_cell.length_a   1.000
_cell.length_b   1.000
_cell.length_c   1.000
_cell.angle_alpha   90.00
_cell.angle_beta   90.00
_cell.angle_gamma   90.00
#
_symmetry.space_group_name_H-M   'P 1'
#
loop_
_entity.id
_entity.type
_entity.pdbx_description
1 polymer ?
#
loop_
_entity_poly.entity_id
_entity_poly.type
_entity_poly.pdbx_seq_one_letter_code
_entity_poly.pdbx_strand_id
1 'polypeptide(L)'
;MAFIYEKISETDRQRLNSFNLVSPLTKNKPIAPSKWIIDRERDVFLVSLGGQGFYESEIPRFYALIWKNNVVLVETFRNGVGSLSDGVEISWKITKIEAKESLLKDKDEMIELIKEGLDAEGSGGRRDCVKKVNFDYIASPWFIRDVNK
;
A
#
# COMPACT_ATOMS: atom_id res chain seq x y z
N MET A 1 4.00 -15.99 -8.10
CA MET A 1 3.48 -15.90 -6.71
C MET A 1 2.74 -14.59 -6.59
N ALA A 2 1.71 -14.55 -5.75
CA ALA A 2 0.95 -13.35 -5.47
C ALA A 2 1.51 -12.63 -4.24
N PHE A 3 1.03 -11.42 -3.96
CA PHE A 3 1.37 -10.69 -2.75
C PHE A 3 1.04 -11.50 -1.48
N ILE A 4 1.97 -11.49 -0.52
CA ILE A 4 1.80 -12.11 0.80
C ILE A 4 2.08 -11.11 1.92
N TYR A 5 1.31 -11.21 3.00
CA TYR A 5 1.54 -10.43 4.21
C TYR A 5 2.50 -11.17 5.14
N GLU A 6 3.69 -10.61 5.40
CA GLU A 6 4.70 -11.27 6.21
C GLU A 6 5.55 -10.32 7.06
N LYS A 7 6.33 -10.90 7.97
CA LYS A 7 7.33 -10.16 8.75
C LYS A 7 8.54 -9.83 7.88
N ILE A 8 9.05 -8.61 8.03
CA ILE A 8 10.26 -8.18 7.32
C ILE A 8 11.49 -8.81 7.98
N SER A 9 12.28 -9.55 7.19
CA SER A 9 13.56 -10.11 7.62
C SER A 9 14.61 -9.02 7.86
N GLU A 10 15.73 -9.34 8.50
CA GLU A 10 16.79 -8.35 8.73
C GLU A 10 17.46 -7.90 7.43
N THR A 11 17.66 -8.81 6.48
CA THR A 11 18.19 -8.51 5.14
C THR A 11 17.24 -7.57 4.38
N ASP A 12 15.95 -7.85 4.42
CA ASP A 12 14.92 -7.02 3.77
C ASP A 12 14.79 -5.64 4.42
N ARG A 13 15.07 -5.54 5.72
CA ARG A 13 15.03 -4.26 6.43
C ARG A 13 16.06 -3.27 5.92
N GLN A 14 17.27 -3.74 5.61
CA GLN A 14 18.31 -2.89 5.01
C GLN A 14 17.85 -2.34 3.65
N ARG A 15 17.23 -3.20 2.83
CA ARG A 15 16.65 -2.80 1.56
C ARG A 15 15.53 -1.77 1.74
N LEU A 16 14.59 -2.01 2.64
CA LEU A 16 13.51 -1.06 2.92
C LEU A 16 14.07 0.31 3.36
N ASN A 17 15.07 0.31 4.23
CA ASN A 17 15.67 1.54 4.76
C ASN A 17 16.31 2.40 3.66
N SER A 18 16.77 1.80 2.54
CA SER A 18 17.33 2.55 1.41
C SER A 18 16.34 3.52 0.76
N PHE A 19 15.03 3.29 0.90
CA PHE A 19 13.98 4.16 0.38
C PHE A 19 13.67 5.36 1.28
N ASN A 20 14.23 5.42 2.50
CA ASN A 20 14.05 6.51 3.46
C ASN A 20 12.58 6.92 3.67
N LEU A 21 11.67 5.94 3.71
CA LEU A 21 10.24 6.19 3.81
C LEU A 21 9.90 6.88 5.14
N VAL A 22 9.14 7.97 5.06
CA VAL A 22 8.67 8.73 6.23
C VAL A 22 7.14 8.68 6.29
N SER A 23 6.59 8.72 7.50
CA SER A 23 5.14 8.88 7.66
C SER A 23 4.74 10.31 7.28
N PRO A 24 3.72 10.49 6.42
CA PRO A 24 3.18 11.81 6.11
C PRO A 24 2.65 12.56 7.34
N LEU A 25 2.33 11.86 8.43
CA LEU A 25 1.80 12.44 9.66
C LEU A 25 2.87 12.97 10.61
N THR A 26 4.02 12.31 10.70
CA THR A 26 5.07 12.69 11.67
C THR A 26 6.29 13.34 11.04
N LYS A 27 6.52 13.13 9.73
CA LYS A 27 7.54 13.73 8.83
C LYS A 27 9.00 13.79 9.30
N ASN A 28 9.29 13.38 10.54
CA ASN A 28 10.55 13.72 11.22
C ASN A 28 11.48 12.51 11.38
N LYS A 29 11.00 11.27 11.15
CA LYS A 29 11.81 10.05 11.25
C LYS A 29 11.38 9.01 10.20
N PRO A 30 12.33 8.26 9.62
CA PRO A 30 12.00 7.10 8.82
C PRO A 30 11.13 6.11 9.59
N ILE A 31 10.19 5.49 8.89
CA ILE A 31 9.37 4.44 9.48
C ILE A 31 10.19 3.15 9.64
N ALA A 32 9.87 2.36 10.67
CA ALA A 32 10.45 1.05 10.91
C ALA A 32 9.33 0.00 11.01
N PRO A 33 8.64 -0.31 9.90
CA PRO A 33 7.56 -1.29 9.91
C PRO A 33 8.13 -2.69 10.18
N SER A 34 7.41 -3.48 10.97
CA SER A 34 7.78 -4.87 11.26
C SER A 34 7.25 -5.86 10.22
N LYS A 35 6.31 -5.42 9.37
CA LYS A 35 5.59 -6.24 8.39
C LYS A 35 5.34 -5.46 7.11
N TRP A 36 5.17 -6.18 6.01
CA TRP A 36 4.87 -5.65 4.69
C TRP A 36 3.97 -6.61 3.91
N ILE A 37 3.55 -6.18 2.74
CA ILE A 37 2.86 -7.01 1.75
C ILE A 37 3.79 -7.09 0.55
N ILE A 38 4.32 -8.28 0.24
CA ILE A 38 5.37 -8.43 -0.78
C ILE A 38 5.01 -9.48 -1.82
N ASP A 39 5.31 -9.15 -3.07
CA ASP A 39 5.47 -10.09 -4.16
C ASP A 39 6.96 -10.23 -4.46
N ARG A 40 7.51 -11.40 -4.13
CA ARG A 40 8.94 -11.70 -4.29
C ARG A 40 9.34 -11.93 -5.74
N GLU A 41 8.44 -12.41 -6.59
CA GLU A 41 8.75 -12.71 -8.00
C GLU A 41 8.78 -11.45 -8.85
N ARG A 42 7.81 -10.55 -8.62
CA ARG A 42 7.74 -9.25 -9.31
C ARG A 42 8.58 -8.17 -8.63
N ASP A 43 9.19 -8.49 -7.51
CA ASP A 43 10.03 -7.61 -6.70
C ASP A 43 9.30 -6.30 -6.29
N VAL A 44 8.07 -6.47 -5.80
CA VAL A 44 7.15 -5.38 -5.45
C VAL A 44 6.72 -5.51 -4.01
N PHE A 45 6.68 -4.42 -3.26
CA PHE A 45 6.14 -4.47 -1.89
C PHE A 45 5.38 -3.20 -1.50
N LEU A 46 4.35 -3.39 -0.69
CA LEU A 46 3.50 -2.35 -0.12
C LEU A 46 3.72 -2.28 1.39
N VAL A 47 3.90 -1.06 1.90
CA VAL A 47 4.21 -0.79 3.31
C VAL A 47 3.28 0.28 3.85
N SER A 48 2.70 0.03 5.02
CA SER A 48 1.90 1.03 5.74
C SER A 48 2.81 2.11 6.33
N LEU A 49 2.55 3.37 5.97
CA LEU A 49 3.19 4.57 6.52
C LEU A 49 2.44 5.17 7.73
N GLY A 50 1.38 4.50 8.19
CA GLY A 50 0.57 4.90 9.33
C GLY A 50 -0.76 5.55 8.94
N GLY A 51 -1.39 6.22 9.90
CA GLY A 51 -2.74 6.78 9.77
C GLY A 51 -3.84 5.89 10.32
N GLN A 52 -5.09 6.33 10.14
CA GLN A 52 -6.28 5.62 10.63
C GLN A 52 -6.93 4.86 9.47
N GLY A 53 -7.43 5.60 8.48
CA GLY A 53 -7.97 5.09 7.23
C GLY A 53 -9.32 4.41 7.36
N PHE A 54 -10.15 4.76 8.35
CA PHE A 54 -11.55 4.33 8.38
C PHE A 54 -12.41 5.32 7.60
N TYR A 55 -13.46 4.86 6.91
CA TYR A 55 -14.34 5.74 6.12
C TYR A 55 -14.92 6.92 6.93
N GLU A 56 -15.10 6.77 8.24
CA GLU A 56 -15.61 7.80 9.15
C GLU A 56 -14.51 8.70 9.73
N SER A 57 -13.25 8.40 9.48
CA SER A 57 -12.11 9.19 9.93
C SER A 57 -11.77 10.28 8.93
N GLU A 58 -11.30 11.43 9.43
CA GLU A 58 -10.69 12.47 8.60
C GLU A 58 -9.23 12.15 8.23
N ILE A 59 -8.62 11.15 8.89
CA ILE A 59 -7.21 10.80 8.73
C ILE A 59 -7.10 9.55 7.85
N PRO A 60 -6.58 9.66 6.61
CA PRO A 60 -6.39 8.50 5.75
C PRO A 60 -5.33 7.56 6.32
N ARG A 61 -5.30 6.34 5.78
CA ARG A 61 -4.16 5.44 5.92
C ARG A 61 -3.26 5.60 4.71
N PHE A 62 -1.98 5.76 4.98
CA PHE A 62 -0.96 6.01 3.97
C PHE A 62 -0.17 4.73 3.70
N TYR A 63 0.12 4.47 2.44
CA TYR A 63 1.00 3.39 2.01
C TYR A 63 2.08 3.90 1.05
N ALA A 64 3.18 3.16 1.00
CA ALA A 64 4.17 3.24 -0.08
C ALA A 64 4.21 1.91 -0.81
N LEU A 65 3.92 1.92 -2.11
CA LEU A 65 4.23 0.82 -3.01
C LEU A 65 5.62 1.07 -3.60
N ILE A 66 6.51 0.10 -3.42
CA ILE A 66 7.85 0.13 -4.00
C ILE A 66 7.88 -0.80 -5.19
N TRP A 67 8.17 -0.25 -6.37
CA TRP A 67 8.14 -0.97 -7.63
C TRP A 67 9.11 -0.38 -8.65
N LYS A 68 9.87 -1.23 -9.36
CA LYS A 68 10.88 -0.78 -10.34
C LYS A 68 11.81 0.31 -9.76
N ASN A 69 12.20 0.18 -8.49
CA ASN A 69 12.99 1.15 -7.72
C ASN A 69 12.35 2.55 -7.56
N ASN A 70 11.03 2.68 -7.76
CA ASN A 70 10.26 3.89 -7.53
C ASN A 70 9.38 3.74 -6.30
N VAL A 71 9.10 4.87 -5.64
CA VAL A 71 8.13 4.97 -4.55
C VAL A 71 6.84 5.56 -5.11
N VAL A 72 5.73 4.87 -4.89
CA VAL A 72 4.38 5.36 -5.18
C VAL A 72 3.66 5.55 -3.85
N LEU A 73 3.27 6.78 -3.54
CA LEU A 73 2.53 7.10 -2.32
C LEU A 73 1.04 6.95 -2.58
N VAL A 74 0.36 6.26 -1.65
CA VAL A 74 -1.06 5.94 -1.77
C VAL A 74 -1.78 6.39 -0.50
N GLU A 75 -2.87 7.13 -0.66
CA GLU A 75 -3.80 7.47 0.42
C GLU A 75 -5.07 6.65 0.29
N THR A 76 -5.50 6.07 1.40
CA THR A 76 -6.64 5.16 1.40
C THR A 76 -7.55 5.37 2.60
N PHE A 77 -8.81 5.00 2.39
CA PHE A 77 -9.75 4.67 3.45
C PHE A 77 -10.28 3.26 3.20
N ARG A 78 -10.68 2.58 4.28
CA ARG A 78 -11.32 1.27 4.26
C ARG A 78 -12.55 1.24 5.13
N ASN A 79 -13.48 0.39 4.73
CA ASN A 79 -14.56 -0.10 5.57
C ASN A 79 -14.54 -1.63 5.53
N GLY A 80 -15.03 -2.26 6.59
CA GLY A 80 -15.15 -3.72 6.67
C GLY A 80 -16.48 -4.11 7.29
N VAL A 81 -17.18 -5.07 6.68
CA VAL A 81 -18.43 -5.62 7.19
C VAL A 81 -18.28 -7.13 7.34
N GLY A 82 -18.93 -7.69 8.35
CA GLY A 82 -18.88 -9.13 8.66
C GLY A 82 -18.01 -9.44 9.88
N SER A 83 -17.63 -10.70 10.00
CA SER A 83 -16.91 -11.23 11.17
C SER A 83 -15.79 -12.16 10.73
N LEU A 84 -14.85 -12.48 11.62
CA LEU A 84 -13.79 -13.43 11.29
C LEU A 84 -14.31 -14.86 11.08
N SER A 85 -15.44 -15.23 11.68
CA SER A 85 -16.07 -16.55 11.53
C SER A 85 -16.88 -16.67 10.24
N ASP A 86 -17.63 -15.62 9.91
CA ASP A 86 -18.54 -15.61 8.76
C ASP A 86 -17.90 -15.00 7.52
N GLY A 87 -16.64 -14.59 7.62
CA GLY A 87 -15.90 -13.89 6.60
C GLY A 87 -16.14 -12.38 6.59
N VAL A 88 -15.13 -11.65 6.13
CA VAL A 88 -15.11 -10.20 6.07
C VAL A 88 -15.18 -9.76 4.61
N GLU A 89 -16.02 -8.78 4.33
CA GLU A 89 -15.98 -8.01 3.08
C GLU A 89 -15.30 -6.67 3.35
N ILE A 90 -14.31 -6.32 2.53
CA ILE A 90 -13.55 -5.08 2.67
C ILE A 90 -13.85 -4.19 1.47
N SER A 91 -14.16 -2.93 1.72
CA SER A 91 -14.24 -1.90 0.68
C SER A 91 -13.14 -0.87 0.87
N TRP A 92 -12.46 -0.51 -0.21
CA TRP A 92 -11.40 0.50 -0.22
C TRP A 92 -11.82 1.73 -1.04
N LYS A 93 -11.38 2.90 -0.58
CA LYS A 93 -11.29 4.14 -1.36
C LYS A 93 -9.84 4.52 -1.46
N ILE A 94 -9.29 4.56 -2.67
CA ILE A 94 -7.94 5.07 -2.93
C ILE A 94 -8.10 6.53 -3.34
N THR A 95 -7.83 7.46 -2.42
CA THR A 95 -8.13 8.89 -2.59
C THR A 95 -7.00 9.69 -3.21
N LYS A 96 -5.77 9.15 -3.17
CA LYS A 96 -4.60 9.76 -3.81
C LYS A 96 -3.63 8.67 -4.23
N ILE A 97 -3.07 8.83 -5.42
CA ILE A 97 -1.93 8.06 -5.91
C ILE A 97 -0.91 9.07 -6.44
N GLU A 98 0.27 9.12 -5.86
CA GLU A 98 1.35 10.01 -6.25
C GLU A 98 2.56 9.18 -6.69
N ALA A 99 2.98 9.36 -7.93
CA ALA A 99 4.01 8.54 -8.56
C ALA A 99 4.97 9.41 -9.39
N LYS A 100 6.14 8.88 -9.73
CA LYS A 100 7.06 9.52 -10.68
C LYS A 100 6.56 9.38 -12.12
N GLU A 101 6.81 10.41 -12.93
CA GLU A 101 6.42 10.44 -14.36
C GLU A 101 6.96 9.26 -15.17
N SER A 102 8.11 8.70 -14.78
CA SER A 102 8.67 7.48 -15.39
C SER A 102 7.74 6.26 -15.33
N LEU A 103 6.77 6.24 -14.40
CA LEU A 103 5.75 5.19 -14.28
C LEU A 103 4.47 5.47 -15.10
N LEU A 104 4.38 6.61 -15.80
CA LEU A 104 3.18 6.95 -16.59
C LEU A 104 2.82 5.88 -17.63
N LYS A 105 3.84 5.34 -18.31
CA LYS A 105 3.69 4.25 -19.29
C LYS A 105 3.18 2.94 -18.68
N ASP A 106 3.37 2.77 -17.38
CA ASP A 106 3.07 1.56 -16.63
C ASP A 106 1.90 1.81 -15.65
N LYS A 107 1.10 2.87 -15.89
CA LYS A 107 0.04 3.34 -14.98
C LYS A 107 -0.95 2.25 -14.60
N ASP A 108 -1.45 1.50 -15.57
CA ASP A 108 -2.51 0.52 -15.32
C ASP A 108 -1.95 -0.67 -14.52
N GLU A 109 -0.73 -1.12 -14.83
CA GLU A 109 -0.02 -2.14 -14.06
C GLU A 109 0.25 -1.67 -12.62
N MET A 110 0.66 -0.42 -12.43
CA MET A 110 0.84 0.19 -11.10
C MET A 110 -0.46 0.17 -10.28
N ILE A 111 -1.61 0.52 -10.90
CA ILE A 111 -2.91 0.52 -10.21
C ILE A 111 -3.30 -0.91 -9.83
N GLU A 112 -3.09 -1.89 -10.71
CA GLU A 112 -3.37 -3.30 -10.39
C GLU A 112 -2.48 -3.81 -9.25
N LEU A 113 -1.18 -3.47 -9.23
CA LEU A 113 -0.29 -3.82 -8.12
C LEU A 113 -0.75 -3.21 -6.79
N ILE A 114 -1.25 -1.97 -6.79
CA ILE A 114 -1.85 -1.36 -5.59
C ILE A 114 -3.08 -2.16 -5.13
N LYS A 115 -3.96 -2.52 -6.06
CA LYS A 115 -5.18 -3.29 -5.75
C LYS A 115 -4.85 -4.66 -5.18
N GLU A 116 -3.93 -5.38 -5.81
CA GLU A 116 -3.49 -6.70 -5.34
C GLU A 116 -2.81 -6.62 -3.96
N GLY A 117 -1.99 -5.59 -3.72
CA GLY A 117 -1.38 -5.36 -2.42
C GLY A 117 -2.42 -5.08 -1.32
N LEU A 118 -3.41 -4.22 -1.60
CA LEU A 118 -4.50 -3.91 -0.66
C LEU A 118 -5.43 -5.10 -0.43
N ASP A 119 -5.64 -5.96 -1.44
CA ASP A 119 -6.34 -7.22 -1.26
C ASP A 119 -5.57 -8.13 -0.29
N ALA A 120 -4.29 -8.34 -0.53
CA ALA A 120 -3.42 -9.19 0.28
C ALA A 120 -3.22 -8.71 1.73
N GLU A 121 -3.41 -7.42 2.02
CA GLU A 121 -3.44 -6.93 3.41
C GLU A 121 -4.54 -7.60 4.24
N GLY A 122 -5.70 -7.85 3.62
CA GLY A 122 -6.86 -8.43 4.26
C GLY A 122 -7.31 -7.71 5.55
N SER A 123 -7.87 -8.48 6.48
CA SER A 123 -8.31 -7.93 7.78
C SER A 123 -7.20 -8.04 8.83
N GLY A 124 -6.33 -7.02 8.88
CA GLY A 124 -5.22 -6.98 9.85
C GLY A 124 -4.09 -7.97 9.52
N GLY A 125 -3.83 -8.22 8.24
CA GLY A 125 -2.85 -9.20 7.76
C GLY A 125 -3.43 -10.61 7.56
N ARG A 126 -4.75 -10.77 7.71
CA ARG A 126 -5.46 -12.04 7.50
C ARG A 126 -6.24 -11.99 6.19
N ARG A 127 -5.64 -12.48 5.11
CA ARG A 127 -6.31 -12.61 3.81
C ARG A 127 -7.29 -13.78 3.77
N ASP A 128 -7.04 -14.81 4.56
CA ASP A 128 -7.81 -16.05 4.67
C ASP A 128 -9.26 -15.85 5.09
N CYS A 129 -9.54 -14.82 5.90
CA CYS A 129 -10.89 -14.51 6.36
C CYS A 129 -11.64 -13.54 5.42
N VAL A 130 -11.02 -13.04 4.35
CA VAL A 130 -11.62 -12.05 3.46
C VAL A 130 -12.31 -12.75 2.29
N LYS A 131 -13.64 -12.61 2.22
CA LYS A 131 -14.45 -13.22 1.16
C LYS A 131 -14.46 -12.37 -0.11
N LYS A 132 -14.40 -11.05 0.05
CA LYS A 132 -14.54 -10.10 -1.04
C LYS A 132 -13.80 -8.80 -0.74
N VAL A 133 -13.17 -8.26 -1.79
CA VAL A 133 -12.60 -6.92 -1.77
C VAL A 133 -13.25 -6.08 -2.86
N ASN A 134 -13.73 -4.91 -2.49
CA ASN A 134 -14.33 -3.94 -3.41
C ASN A 134 -13.48 -2.66 -3.42
N PHE A 135 -13.48 -1.96 -4.55
CA PHE A 135 -12.86 -0.64 -4.69
C PHE A 135 -13.96 0.36 -5.05
N ASP A 136 -14.43 1.11 -4.05
CA ASP A 136 -15.54 2.06 -4.22
C ASP A 136 -15.08 3.32 -4.96
N TYR A 137 -13.80 3.65 -4.85
CA TYR A 137 -13.19 4.80 -5.52
C TYR A 137 -11.70 4.56 -5.76
N ILE A 138 -11.22 4.96 -6.93
CA ILE A 138 -9.79 4.99 -7.27
C ILE A 138 -9.50 6.34 -7.93
N ALA A 139 -8.70 7.17 -7.26
CA ALA A 139 -8.23 8.43 -7.80
C ALA A 139 -7.36 8.21 -9.04
N SER A 140 -7.41 9.15 -9.99
CA SER A 140 -6.43 9.19 -11.07
C SER A 140 -5.04 9.50 -10.49
N PRO A 141 -3.98 8.77 -10.88
CA PRO A 141 -2.63 9.05 -10.39
C PRO A 141 -2.14 10.44 -10.80
N TRP A 142 -1.50 11.11 -9.86
CA TRP A 142 -0.77 12.34 -10.08
C TRP A 142 0.71 12.03 -10.25
N PHE A 143 1.24 12.37 -11.43
CA PHE A 143 2.63 12.14 -11.79
C PHE A 143 3.48 13.37 -11.54
N ILE A 144 4.56 13.20 -10.78
CA ILE A 144 5.53 14.25 -10.48
C ILE A 144 6.72 14.09 -11.42
N ARG A 145 7.14 15.19 -12.04
CA ARG A 145 8.33 15.24 -12.90
C ARG A 145 9.58 14.92 -12.10
N ASP A 146 10.45 14.09 -12.67
CA ASP A 146 11.78 13.90 -12.14
C ASP A 146 12.56 15.23 -12.25
N VAL A 147 12.81 15.88 -11.12
CA VAL A 147 13.76 16.99 -11.08
C VAL A 147 15.14 16.35 -11.05
N ASN A 148 15.83 16.34 -12.19
CA ASN A 148 17.23 15.92 -12.26
C ASN A 148 18.01 16.65 -11.16
N LYS A 149 18.56 15.87 -10.21
CA LYS A 149 19.58 16.34 -9.28
C LYS A 149 20.94 16.12 -9.90
#